data_AF-A0A8J1U3W2-F1
#
_entry.id   AF-A0A8J1U3W2-F1
#
_cell.length_a   1.000
_cell.length_b   1.000
_cell.length_c   1.000
_cell.angle_alpha   90.00
_cell.angle_beta   90.00
_cell.angle_gamma   90.00
#
_symmetry.space_group_name_H-M   'P 1'
#
loop_
_entity.id
_entity.type
_entity.pdbx_description
1 polymer ?
#
loop_
_entity_poly.entity_id
_entity_poly.type
_entity_poly.pdbx_seq_one_letter_code
_entity_poly.pdbx_strand_id
1 'polypeptide(L)'
;MAATLKVFLVVITVFYRYTGIHGERSCYIENMENDITNIKKDIEDLKKQIGTSDKCMGMLLVNGLRHRVPDSELTASSMIDNGHGPHRARLGTQMEGANMRGGWSAKIKDQNQWIQADLGKIMQVFGVITQGRISTVHYQWVTSYKVSYSTNGSIYKYAVRNNNQIMEGNSDMWTPVLNMFDPVQARYVRINPVSWKATISMRFDIIGC
;
A
#
# COMPACT_ATOMS: atom_id res chain seq x y z
N MET A 1 56.30 -38.90 12.16
CA MET A 1 55.28 -39.88 11.72
C MET A 1 54.31 -40.30 12.86
N ALA A 2 53.82 -39.37 13.68
CA ALA A 2 52.89 -39.69 14.79
C ALA A 2 51.52 -38.97 14.70
N ALA A 3 51.38 -37.97 13.82
CA ALA A 3 50.13 -37.24 13.65
C ALA A 3 49.14 -37.93 12.66
N THR A 4 49.65 -38.66 11.67
CA THR A 4 48.83 -39.30 10.63
C THR A 4 48.10 -40.55 11.11
N LEU A 5 48.63 -41.24 12.13
CA LEU A 5 48.03 -42.47 12.68
C LEU A 5 46.82 -42.19 13.60
N LYS A 6 46.79 -41.02 14.26
CA LYS A 6 45.65 -40.61 15.10
C LYS A 6 44.42 -40.25 14.27
N VAL A 7 44.58 -39.62 13.11
CA VAL A 7 43.47 -39.27 12.23
C VAL A 7 42.86 -40.54 11.61
N PHE A 8 43.70 -41.51 11.23
CA PHE A 8 43.23 -42.78 10.67
C PHE A 8 42.46 -43.63 11.69
N LEU A 9 42.89 -43.66 12.96
CA LEU A 9 42.14 -44.35 14.01
C LEU A 9 40.79 -43.69 14.29
N VAL A 10 40.71 -42.35 14.27
CA VAL A 10 39.43 -41.64 14.50
C VAL A 10 38.46 -41.90 13.35
N VAL A 11 38.93 -41.88 12.09
CA VAL A 11 38.09 -42.20 10.93
C VAL A 11 37.60 -43.65 10.99
N ILE A 12 38.46 -44.61 11.36
CA ILE A 12 38.07 -46.03 11.53
C ILE A 12 37.10 -46.20 12.69
N THR A 13 37.29 -45.51 13.82
CA THR A 13 36.40 -45.65 14.99
C THR A 13 35.02 -45.03 14.72
N VAL A 14 34.96 -43.97 13.91
CA VAL A 14 33.71 -43.42 13.39
C VAL A 14 33.08 -44.39 12.38
N PHE A 15 33.85 -44.97 11.46
CA PHE A 15 33.33 -45.91 10.45
C PHE A 15 32.76 -47.19 11.09
N TYR A 16 33.44 -47.79 12.07
CA TYR A 16 32.96 -49.00 12.77
C TYR A 16 31.87 -48.73 13.82
N ARG A 17 31.75 -47.51 14.35
CA ARG A 17 30.56 -47.11 15.16
C ARG A 17 29.30 -46.96 14.31
N TYR A 18 29.42 -46.83 12.99
CA TYR A 18 28.30 -46.65 12.08
C TYR A 18 27.78 -47.95 11.44
N THR A 19 28.56 -49.05 11.45
CA THR A 19 28.13 -50.33 10.83
C THR A 19 27.54 -51.35 11.82
N GLY A 20 27.16 -50.94 13.05
CA GLY A 20 26.84 -51.87 14.15
C GLY A 20 25.43 -51.81 14.74
N ILE A 21 24.51 -50.95 14.29
CA ILE A 21 23.14 -50.85 14.85
C ILE A 21 22.15 -50.58 13.71
N HIS A 22 21.70 -51.64 13.04
CA HIS A 22 21.01 -51.55 11.75
C HIS A 22 19.46 -51.49 11.80
N GLY A 23 18.82 -51.54 12.97
CA GLY A 23 17.35 -51.55 13.04
C GLY A 23 16.71 -50.17 13.15
N GLU A 24 17.12 -49.38 14.15
CA GLU A 24 16.38 -48.15 14.52
C GLU A 24 16.98 -46.87 13.95
N ARG A 25 18.31 -46.80 13.79
CA ARG A 25 18.99 -45.59 13.24
C ARG A 25 18.68 -45.34 11.77
N SER A 26 18.38 -46.38 11.01
CA SER A 26 17.96 -46.25 9.60
C SER A 26 16.67 -45.45 9.48
N CYS A 27 15.68 -45.74 10.35
CA CYS A 27 14.41 -45.04 10.39
C CYS A 27 14.59 -43.57 10.84
N TYR A 28 15.46 -43.29 11.82
CA TYR A 28 15.74 -41.91 12.22
C TYR A 28 16.40 -41.09 11.11
N ILE A 29 17.35 -41.66 10.38
CA ILE A 29 18.01 -40.98 9.25
C ILE A 29 17.02 -40.79 8.09
N GLU A 30 16.23 -41.81 7.75
CA GLU A 30 15.22 -41.75 6.69
C GLU A 30 14.12 -40.72 7.01
N ASN A 31 13.67 -40.65 8.26
CA ASN A 31 12.75 -39.61 8.71
C ASN A 31 13.36 -38.21 8.57
N MET A 32 14.63 -38.04 8.94
CA MET A 32 15.33 -36.76 8.77
C MET A 32 15.52 -36.39 7.30
N GLU A 33 15.82 -37.34 6.42
CA GLU A 33 15.94 -37.11 4.97
C GLU A 33 14.61 -36.72 4.34
N ASN A 34 13.51 -37.34 4.80
CA ASN A 34 12.15 -36.97 4.40
C ASN A 34 11.79 -35.56 4.86
N ASP A 35 12.09 -35.21 6.12
CA ASP A 35 11.86 -33.87 6.65
C ASP A 35 12.68 -32.81 5.89
N ILE A 36 13.95 -33.09 5.59
CA ILE A 36 14.80 -32.21 4.77
C ILE A 36 14.20 -32.02 3.37
N THR A 37 13.65 -33.08 2.77
CA THR A 37 13.03 -33.01 1.45
C THR A 37 11.75 -32.19 1.46
N ASN A 38 10.92 -32.35 2.49
CA ASN A 38 9.71 -31.55 2.68
C ASN A 38 10.04 -30.07 2.90
N ILE A 39 11.02 -29.76 3.76
CA ILE A 39 11.48 -28.39 4.01
C ILE A 39 12.00 -27.75 2.71
N LYS A 40 12.78 -28.48 1.90
CA LYS A 40 13.26 -27.98 0.60
C LYS A 40 12.10 -27.64 -0.34
N LYS A 41 11.07 -28.47 -0.37
CA LYS A 41 9.88 -28.24 -1.19
C LYS A 41 9.12 -26.99 -0.71
N ASP A 42 8.89 -26.86 0.59
CA ASP A 42 8.23 -25.70 1.17
C ASP A 42 9.00 -24.40 0.87
N ILE A 43 10.34 -24.45 0.89
CA ILE A 43 11.18 -23.32 0.51
C ILE A 43 10.96 -22.92 -0.96
N GLU A 44 10.88 -23.89 -1.88
CA GLU A 44 10.61 -23.59 -3.30
C GLU A 44 9.20 -23.03 -3.53
N ASP A 45 8.20 -23.56 -2.83
CA ASP A 45 6.83 -23.05 -2.89
C ASP A 45 6.75 -21.62 -2.32
N LEU A 46 7.44 -21.34 -1.21
CA LEU A 46 7.58 -19.98 -0.66
C LEU A 46 8.32 -19.04 -1.61
N LYS A 47 9.41 -19.48 -2.25
CA LYS A 47 10.11 -18.69 -3.27
C LYS A 47 9.20 -18.37 -4.44
N LYS A 48 8.34 -19.30 -4.87
CA LYS A 48 7.36 -19.06 -5.94
C LYS A 48 6.31 -18.03 -5.51
N GLN A 49 5.84 -18.09 -4.27
CA GLN A 49 4.93 -17.08 -3.70
C GLN A 49 5.60 -15.69 -3.65
N ILE A 50 6.86 -15.63 -3.23
CA ILE A 50 7.67 -14.40 -3.23
C ILE A 50 7.93 -13.90 -4.66
N GLY A 51 8.22 -14.78 -5.62
CA GLY A 51 8.41 -14.43 -7.04
C GLY A 51 7.14 -13.94 -7.73
N THR A 52 5.96 -14.36 -7.26
CA THR A 52 4.67 -13.78 -7.68
C THR A 52 4.32 -12.46 -6.98
N SER A 53 5.06 -12.11 -5.92
CA SER A 53 4.91 -10.87 -5.14
C SER A 53 5.59 -9.65 -5.77
N ASP A 54 6.20 -9.78 -6.95
CA ASP A 54 6.62 -8.65 -7.81
C ASP A 54 5.43 -7.93 -8.48
N LYS A 55 4.19 -8.33 -8.16
CA LYS A 55 3.04 -7.47 -8.40
C LYS A 55 3.21 -6.25 -7.52
N CYS A 56 3.53 -5.09 -8.11
CA CYS A 56 3.77 -3.81 -7.44
C CYS A 56 2.53 -3.23 -6.70
N MET A 57 1.73 -4.08 -6.07
CA MET A 57 0.59 -3.72 -5.27
C MET A 57 1.11 -3.04 -4.00
N GLY A 58 0.73 -1.77 -3.79
CA GLY A 58 0.89 -1.15 -2.47
C GLY A 58 1.85 0.03 -2.36
N MET A 59 2.35 0.61 -3.46
CA MET A 59 3.07 1.89 -3.32
C MET A 59 2.08 3.05 -3.14
N LEU A 60 2.35 3.90 -2.15
CA LEU A 60 1.74 5.24 -2.06
C LEU A 60 2.32 6.10 -3.18
N LEU A 61 1.47 6.71 -3.99
CA LEU A 61 1.91 7.55 -5.12
C LEU A 61 1.97 9.02 -4.73
N VAL A 62 1.03 9.51 -3.90
CA VAL A 62 1.02 10.92 -3.48
C VAL A 62 2.15 11.17 -2.50
N ASN A 63 2.27 10.37 -1.42
CA ASN A 63 3.39 10.44 -0.48
C ASN A 63 4.58 9.52 -0.84
N GLY A 64 4.71 9.10 -2.10
CA GLY A 64 5.69 8.10 -2.50
C GLY A 64 7.13 8.41 -2.09
N LEU A 65 7.85 7.39 -1.61
CA LEU A 65 9.26 7.52 -1.18
C LEU A 65 10.23 7.67 -2.36
N ARG A 66 9.92 7.05 -3.50
CA ARG A 66 10.77 7.10 -4.71
C ARG A 66 10.29 8.10 -5.73
N HIS A 67 8.97 8.18 -5.92
CA HIS A 67 8.32 9.08 -6.88
C HIS A 67 7.14 9.72 -6.16
N ARG A 68 7.41 10.84 -5.50
CA ARG A 68 6.39 11.65 -4.84
C ARG A 68 5.76 12.57 -5.87
N VAL A 69 4.43 12.53 -6.02
CA VAL A 69 3.71 13.57 -6.77
C VAL A 69 4.07 14.93 -6.15
N PRO A 70 4.59 15.92 -6.89
CA PRO A 70 4.93 17.23 -6.34
C PRO A 70 3.68 18.07 -6.08
N ASP A 71 3.77 19.09 -5.22
CA ASP A 71 2.60 19.89 -4.81
C ASP A 71 1.93 20.63 -5.98
N SER A 72 2.69 21.00 -7.02
CA SER A 72 2.18 21.61 -8.25
C SER A 72 1.25 20.70 -9.05
N GLU A 73 1.38 19.39 -8.86
CA GLU A 73 0.57 18.37 -9.55
C GLU A 73 -0.64 17.93 -8.71
N LEU A 74 -0.82 18.56 -7.53
CA LEU A 74 -2.04 18.46 -6.74
C LEU A 74 -2.92 19.67 -7.02
N THR A 75 -4.07 19.44 -7.62
CA THR A 75 -5.02 20.50 -8.00
C THR A 75 -6.42 20.18 -7.48
N ALA A 76 -7.25 21.21 -7.32
CA ALA A 76 -8.63 21.05 -6.87
C ALA A 76 -9.57 21.95 -7.64
N SER A 77 -10.84 21.53 -7.71
CA SER A 77 -11.98 22.35 -8.16
C SER A 77 -12.06 23.73 -7.48
N SER A 78 -11.84 23.78 -6.16
CA SER A 78 -11.82 25.00 -5.38
C SER A 78 -11.06 24.80 -4.06
N MET A 79 -10.70 25.90 -3.39
CA MET A 79 -10.12 25.89 -2.04
C MET A 79 -10.62 27.09 -1.24
N ILE A 80 -10.87 26.90 0.06
CA ILE A 80 -11.32 27.99 0.95
C ILE A 80 -10.33 29.16 0.92
N ASP A 81 -9.07 28.85 1.15
CA ASP A 81 -7.93 29.75 1.13
C ASP A 81 -6.66 28.92 0.85
N ASN A 82 -5.49 29.59 0.78
CA ASN A 82 -4.22 28.92 0.55
C ASN A 82 -3.88 27.90 1.66
N GLY A 83 -4.28 28.16 2.90
CA GLY A 83 -4.07 27.26 4.03
C GLY A 83 -4.85 25.95 3.95
N HIS A 84 -5.88 25.88 3.10
CA HIS A 84 -6.69 24.71 2.80
C HIS A 84 -6.48 24.22 1.36
N GLY A 85 -5.37 24.61 0.72
CA GLY A 85 -5.10 24.27 -0.67
C GLY A 85 -4.85 22.76 -0.91
N PRO A 86 -4.84 22.33 -2.18
CA PRO A 86 -4.61 20.93 -2.55
C PRO A 86 -3.26 20.38 -2.08
N HIS A 87 -2.24 21.23 -1.91
CA HIS A 87 -0.94 20.85 -1.36
C HIS A 87 -1.02 20.34 0.10
N ARG A 88 -2.08 20.68 0.85
CA ARG A 88 -2.35 20.16 2.20
C ARG A 88 -3.12 18.84 2.20
N ALA A 89 -3.55 18.34 1.02
CA ALA A 89 -4.39 17.16 0.90
C ALA A 89 -3.63 15.84 1.08
N ARG A 90 -2.35 15.84 1.43
CA ARG A 90 -1.57 14.61 1.56
C ARG A 90 -1.98 13.85 2.81
N LEU A 91 -2.05 12.53 2.72
CA LEU A 91 -2.33 11.66 3.86
C LEU A 91 -1.39 11.99 5.03
N GLY A 92 -1.93 12.13 6.24
CA GLY A 92 -1.15 12.44 7.44
C GLY A 92 -0.73 13.90 7.62
N THR A 93 -0.99 14.81 6.67
CA THR A 93 -0.68 16.25 6.83
C THR A 93 -1.26 16.82 8.13
N GLN A 94 -0.42 17.52 8.90
CA GLN A 94 -0.79 18.17 10.16
C GLN A 94 -1.13 19.66 9.96
N MET A 95 -1.62 20.34 10.99
CA MET A 95 -1.66 21.79 11.00
C MET A 95 -0.24 22.35 11.17
N GLU A 96 0.04 23.52 10.59
CA GLU A 96 1.36 24.16 10.67
C GLU A 96 1.22 25.68 10.76
N GLY A 97 1.75 26.24 11.84
CA GLY A 97 1.60 27.67 12.14
C GLY A 97 0.13 28.11 12.23
N ALA A 98 -0.08 29.43 12.10
CA ALA A 98 -1.41 30.02 12.20
C ALA A 98 -2.28 29.80 10.96
N ASN A 99 -1.66 29.56 9.80
CA ASN A 99 -2.32 29.66 8.49
C ASN A 99 -2.46 28.33 7.76
N MET A 100 -1.57 27.34 7.98
CA MET A 100 -1.64 26.08 7.24
C MET A 100 -2.49 25.05 7.98
N ARG A 101 -3.51 24.54 7.30
CA ARG A 101 -4.50 23.65 7.90
C ARG A 101 -4.18 22.20 7.59
N GLY A 102 -4.84 21.32 8.35
CA GLY A 102 -4.59 19.88 8.35
C GLY A 102 -5.23 19.09 7.23
N GLY A 103 -5.39 19.68 6.04
CA GLY A 103 -6.07 19.05 4.90
C GLY A 103 -6.57 20.05 3.88
N TRP A 104 -6.91 19.57 2.69
CA TRP A 104 -7.63 20.38 1.70
C TRP A 104 -9.07 20.60 2.16
N SER A 105 -9.64 21.75 1.80
CA SER A 105 -11.07 22.01 1.97
C SER A 105 -11.62 22.80 0.80
N ALA A 106 -12.70 22.29 0.20
CA ALA A 106 -13.36 22.96 -0.91
C ALA A 106 -14.02 24.27 -0.45
N LYS A 107 -14.04 25.27 -1.32
CA LYS A 107 -14.70 26.56 -1.07
C LYS A 107 -16.22 26.41 -1.09
N ILE A 108 -16.71 25.64 -2.06
CA ILE A 108 -18.15 25.44 -2.31
C ILE A 108 -18.54 24.05 -1.82
N LYS A 109 -19.72 23.94 -1.20
CA LYS A 109 -20.24 22.68 -0.65
C LYS A 109 -21.28 22.07 -1.60
N ASP A 110 -20.81 21.56 -2.73
CA ASP A 110 -21.63 20.83 -3.70
C ASP A 110 -20.92 19.55 -4.18
N GLN A 111 -21.62 18.74 -4.98
CA GLN A 111 -21.09 17.48 -5.52
C GLN A 111 -20.24 17.66 -6.79
N ASN A 112 -19.99 18.90 -7.23
CA ASN A 112 -19.13 19.21 -8.37
C ASN A 112 -17.67 19.42 -7.95
N GLN A 113 -17.37 19.28 -6.66
CA GLN A 113 -16.03 19.41 -6.13
C GLN A 113 -15.20 18.15 -6.41
N TRP A 114 -13.89 18.36 -6.58
CA TRP A 114 -12.89 17.33 -6.72
C TRP A 114 -11.51 17.81 -6.25
N ILE A 115 -10.69 16.86 -5.84
CA ILE A 115 -9.24 16.96 -5.61
C ILE A 115 -8.53 15.96 -6.52
N GLN A 116 -7.46 16.38 -7.18
CA GLN A 116 -6.77 15.62 -8.22
C GLN A 116 -5.27 15.49 -7.92
N ALA A 117 -4.70 14.34 -8.27
CA ALA A 117 -3.27 14.17 -8.50
C ALA A 117 -3.00 13.87 -9.99
N ASP A 118 -2.04 14.57 -10.59
CA ASP A 118 -1.34 14.12 -11.80
C ASP A 118 -0.13 13.28 -11.37
N LEU A 119 -0.13 12.00 -11.78
CA LEU A 119 0.93 11.03 -11.49
C LEU A 119 2.16 11.22 -12.39
N GLY A 120 2.11 12.14 -13.36
CA GLY A 120 3.17 12.47 -14.32
C GLY A 120 3.29 11.47 -15.47
N LYS A 121 2.94 10.20 -15.23
CA LYS A 121 2.91 9.12 -16.23
C LYS A 121 1.70 8.23 -16.01
N ILE A 122 1.38 7.40 -17.00
CA ILE A 122 0.35 6.38 -16.85
C ILE A 122 0.88 5.32 -15.88
N MET A 123 0.14 5.08 -14.81
CA MET A 123 0.44 4.10 -13.76
C MET A 123 -0.75 3.16 -13.58
N GLN A 124 -0.50 1.99 -13.02
CA GLN A 124 -1.57 1.11 -12.58
C GLN A 124 -2.04 1.59 -11.20
N VAL A 125 -3.34 1.85 -11.06
CA VAL A 125 -3.94 2.32 -9.80
C VAL A 125 -4.90 1.26 -9.29
N PHE A 126 -4.76 0.92 -8.01
CA PHE A 126 -5.50 -0.14 -7.33
C PHE A 126 -6.48 0.36 -6.28
N GLY A 127 -6.28 1.57 -5.76
CA GLY A 127 -7.08 2.08 -4.65
C GLY A 127 -6.71 3.49 -4.24
N VAL A 128 -7.46 4.01 -3.26
CA VAL A 128 -7.19 5.27 -2.59
C VAL A 128 -7.31 5.10 -1.09
N ILE A 129 -6.50 5.86 -0.35
CA ILE A 129 -6.65 6.03 1.09
C ILE A 129 -7.18 7.43 1.34
N THR A 130 -8.23 7.58 2.15
CA THR A 130 -8.79 8.87 2.53
C THR A 130 -8.75 9.07 4.04
N GLN A 131 -8.62 10.32 4.47
CA GLN A 131 -8.59 10.72 5.87
C GLN A 131 -9.27 12.08 5.98
N GLY A 132 -9.97 12.36 7.10
CA GLY A 132 -10.54 13.70 7.31
C GLY A 132 -9.48 14.77 7.57
N ARG A 133 -9.90 16.02 7.72
CA ARG A 133 -9.00 17.16 7.98
C ARG A 133 -8.67 17.24 9.46
N ILE A 134 -7.37 17.22 9.82
CA ILE A 134 -7.00 17.42 11.23
C ILE A 134 -7.23 18.88 11.63
N SER A 135 -7.91 19.08 12.76
CA SER A 135 -8.20 20.39 13.33
C SER A 135 -8.43 20.29 14.83
N THR A 136 -8.09 21.33 15.58
CA THR A 136 -8.41 21.40 17.02
C THR A 136 -9.85 21.85 17.32
N VAL A 137 -10.50 22.56 16.39
CA VAL A 137 -11.81 23.20 16.60
C VAL A 137 -12.87 22.85 15.55
N HIS A 138 -12.50 22.15 14.47
CA HIS A 138 -13.42 21.85 13.36
C HIS A 138 -13.40 20.37 12.98
N TYR A 139 -14.53 19.70 13.13
CA TYR A 139 -14.71 18.28 12.78
C TYR A 139 -15.26 18.15 11.36
N GLN A 140 -14.37 17.91 10.38
CA GLN A 140 -14.71 17.91 8.95
C GLN A 140 -14.08 16.73 8.21
N TRP A 141 -14.88 16.03 7.41
CA TRP A 141 -14.44 14.90 6.58
C TRP A 141 -15.46 14.57 5.49
N VAL A 142 -14.98 13.91 4.43
CA VAL A 142 -15.82 13.30 3.40
C VAL A 142 -16.28 11.92 3.87
N THR A 143 -17.59 11.66 3.83
CA THR A 143 -18.23 10.41 4.28
C THR A 143 -18.46 9.43 3.15
N SER A 144 -18.63 9.89 1.90
CA SER A 144 -18.60 9.03 0.72
C SER A 144 -18.13 9.79 -0.52
N TYR A 145 -17.57 9.08 -1.49
CA TYR A 145 -16.99 9.67 -2.70
C TYR A 145 -17.03 8.70 -3.89
N LYS A 146 -16.80 9.24 -5.09
CA LYS A 146 -16.45 8.47 -6.28
C LYS A 146 -15.00 8.75 -6.66
N VAL A 147 -14.31 7.77 -7.24
CA VAL A 147 -12.98 7.98 -7.83
C VAL A 147 -13.13 8.04 -9.34
N SER A 148 -12.71 9.16 -9.94
CA SER A 148 -12.62 9.28 -11.40
C SER A 148 -11.17 9.33 -11.85
N TYR A 149 -10.89 8.80 -13.03
CA TYR A 149 -9.53 8.64 -13.53
C TYR A 149 -9.47 8.92 -15.03
N SER A 150 -8.29 9.35 -15.49
CA SER A 150 -8.03 9.65 -16.90
C SER A 150 -6.58 9.36 -17.26
N THR A 151 -6.34 8.97 -18.52
CA THR A 151 -4.99 8.88 -19.10
C THR A 151 -4.57 10.16 -19.82
N ASN A 152 -5.52 11.02 -20.20
CA ASN A 152 -5.28 12.23 -21.01
C ASN A 152 -5.70 13.55 -20.35
N GLY A 153 -6.37 13.50 -19.20
CA GLY A 153 -6.81 14.69 -18.46
C GLY A 153 -8.05 15.37 -19.02
N SER A 154 -8.66 14.83 -20.07
CA SER A 154 -9.87 15.38 -20.71
C SER A 154 -11.09 14.49 -20.52
N ILE A 155 -10.94 13.17 -20.70
CA ILE A 155 -12.02 12.20 -20.58
C ILE A 155 -11.81 11.40 -19.30
N TYR A 156 -12.77 11.49 -18.38
CA TYR A 156 -12.73 10.78 -17.10
C TYR A 156 -13.70 9.61 -17.08
N LYS A 157 -13.23 8.48 -16.57
CA LYS A 157 -14.05 7.30 -16.23
C LYS A 157 -14.14 7.17 -14.72
N TYR A 158 -15.09 6.40 -14.21
CA TYR A 158 -15.22 6.12 -12.78
C TYR A 158 -14.69 4.72 -12.45
N ALA A 159 -13.91 4.62 -11.38
CA ALA A 159 -13.51 3.34 -10.83
C ALA A 159 -14.71 2.66 -10.18
N VAL A 160 -14.72 1.32 -10.22
CA VAL A 160 -15.82 0.50 -9.72
C VAL A 160 -15.27 -0.47 -8.67
N ARG A 161 -15.99 -0.59 -7.56
CA ARG A 161 -15.75 -1.57 -6.49
C ARG A 161 -17.05 -2.34 -6.28
N ASN A 162 -17.02 -3.67 -6.47
CA ASN A 162 -18.20 -4.52 -6.29
C ASN A 162 -19.43 -4.02 -7.06
N ASN A 163 -19.26 -3.67 -8.34
CA ASN A 163 -20.30 -3.09 -9.20
C ASN A 163 -20.89 -1.73 -8.71
N ASN A 164 -20.21 -1.04 -7.78
CA ASN A 164 -20.60 0.27 -7.30
C ASN A 164 -19.49 1.31 -7.53
N GLN A 165 -19.88 2.53 -7.91
CA GLN A 165 -18.96 3.66 -8.08
C GLN A 165 -18.82 4.50 -6.81
N ILE A 166 -19.79 4.41 -5.90
CA ILE A 166 -19.77 5.12 -4.62
C ILE A 166 -19.00 4.26 -3.61
N MET A 167 -18.02 4.88 -2.97
CA MET A 167 -17.21 4.27 -1.93
C MET A 167 -17.48 4.99 -0.60
N GLU A 168 -17.71 4.20 0.44
CA GLU A 168 -17.81 4.72 1.81
C GLU A 168 -16.44 5.22 2.27
N GLY A 169 -16.43 6.43 2.81
CA GLY A 169 -15.23 7.15 3.22
C GLY A 169 -15.05 7.17 4.73
N ASN A 170 -14.76 8.35 5.27
CA ASN A 170 -14.35 8.50 6.66
C ASN A 170 -15.55 8.72 7.59
N SER A 171 -15.43 8.23 8.81
CA SER A 171 -16.35 8.48 9.94
C SER A 171 -15.79 9.46 10.97
N ASP A 172 -14.53 9.85 10.84
CA ASP A 172 -13.81 10.77 11.72
C ASP A 172 -12.68 11.52 10.96
N MET A 173 -11.90 12.33 11.68
CA MET A 173 -10.78 13.08 11.09
C MET A 173 -9.40 12.43 11.18
N TRP A 174 -9.27 11.30 11.87
CA TRP A 174 -7.99 10.70 12.23
C TRP A 174 -7.72 9.38 11.52
N THR A 175 -8.73 8.56 11.31
CA THR A 175 -8.59 7.19 10.86
C THR A 175 -8.49 7.16 9.33
N PRO A 176 -7.36 6.70 8.75
CA PRO A 176 -7.26 6.45 7.32
C PRO A 176 -8.19 5.32 6.91
N VAL A 177 -8.91 5.49 5.80
CA VAL A 177 -9.81 4.49 5.22
C VAL A 177 -9.31 4.12 3.83
N LEU A 178 -9.03 2.85 3.62
CA LEU A 178 -8.59 2.30 2.34
C LEU A 178 -9.80 1.78 1.54
N ASN A 179 -9.91 2.21 0.29
CA ASN A 179 -10.81 1.61 -0.70
C ASN A 179 -10.00 1.12 -1.90
N MET A 180 -9.97 -0.21 -2.05
CA MET A 180 -9.47 -0.87 -3.25
C MET A 180 -10.62 -1.03 -4.26
N PHE A 181 -10.30 -0.91 -5.54
CA PHE A 181 -11.25 -1.04 -6.64
C PHE A 181 -10.64 -1.84 -7.79
N ASP A 182 -11.44 -2.14 -8.82
CA ASP A 182 -10.96 -2.86 -10.00
C ASP A 182 -9.78 -2.09 -10.62
N PRO A 183 -8.61 -2.72 -10.82
CA PRO A 183 -7.40 -2.00 -11.21
C PRO A 183 -7.58 -1.21 -12.52
N VAL A 184 -7.14 0.05 -12.53
CA VAL A 184 -7.25 0.94 -13.70
C VAL A 184 -5.91 1.50 -14.12
N GLN A 185 -5.76 1.85 -15.39
CA GLN A 185 -4.63 2.63 -15.89
C GLN A 185 -4.98 4.11 -15.87
N ALA A 186 -4.18 4.92 -15.17
CA ALA A 186 -4.44 6.34 -15.00
C ALA A 186 -3.16 7.15 -14.92
N ARG A 187 -3.21 8.38 -15.46
CA ARG A 187 -2.26 9.45 -15.13
C ARG A 187 -2.89 10.45 -14.17
N TYR A 188 -4.17 10.76 -14.35
CA TYR A 188 -4.91 11.68 -13.51
C TYR A 188 -5.90 10.89 -12.66
N VAL A 189 -5.91 11.12 -11.35
CA VAL A 189 -6.85 10.51 -10.41
C VAL A 189 -7.53 11.61 -9.61
N ARG A 190 -8.86 11.61 -9.60
CA ARG A 190 -9.70 12.53 -8.84
C ARG A 190 -10.51 11.79 -7.80
N ILE A 191 -10.56 12.36 -6.61
CA ILE A 191 -11.57 12.00 -5.60
C ILE A 191 -12.69 13.04 -5.70
N ASN A 192 -13.93 12.57 -5.90
CA ASN A 192 -15.13 13.38 -6.13
C ASN A 192 -16.09 13.15 -4.94
N PRO A 193 -16.13 14.05 -3.94
CA PRO A 193 -16.97 13.91 -2.76
C PRO A 193 -18.46 13.84 -3.10
N VAL A 194 -19.18 12.91 -2.47
CA VAL A 194 -20.63 12.71 -2.64
C VAL A 194 -21.39 13.15 -1.39
N SER A 195 -20.87 12.80 -0.21
CA SER A 195 -21.40 13.23 1.08
C SER A 195 -20.27 13.58 2.05
N TRP A 196 -20.54 14.45 3.03
CA TRP A 196 -19.54 14.94 3.97
C TRP A 196 -20.16 15.40 5.29
N LYS A 197 -19.32 15.47 6.33
CA LYS A 197 -19.65 16.14 7.59
C LYS A 197 -19.14 17.57 7.57
N ALA A 198 -20.04 18.52 7.85
CA ALA A 198 -19.81 19.97 7.96
C ALA A 198 -19.28 20.65 6.67
N THR A 199 -18.08 20.32 6.22
CA THR A 199 -17.45 20.86 5.00
C THR A 199 -16.73 19.74 4.26
N ILE A 200 -16.63 19.85 2.94
CA ILE A 200 -15.82 18.95 2.11
C ILE A 200 -14.35 19.20 2.44
N SER A 201 -13.80 18.34 3.29
CA SER A 201 -12.41 18.44 3.73
C SER A 201 -11.79 17.05 3.78
N MET A 202 -10.60 16.88 3.23
CA MET A 202 -9.93 15.59 3.24
C MET A 202 -8.42 15.67 3.01
N ARG A 203 -7.77 14.57 3.37
CA ARG A 203 -6.43 14.16 3.00
C ARG A 203 -6.53 12.81 2.28
N PHE A 204 -5.59 12.50 1.41
CA PHE A 204 -5.61 11.27 0.64
C PHE A 204 -4.23 10.80 0.19
N ASP A 205 -4.18 9.54 -0.22
CA ASP A 205 -3.12 8.94 -1.01
C ASP A 205 -3.71 8.00 -2.07
N ILE A 206 -2.89 7.61 -3.04
CA ILE A 206 -3.25 6.70 -4.13
C ILE A 206 -2.36 5.47 -4.03
N ILE A 207 -2.96 4.29 -4.18
CA ILE A 207 -2.27 3.01 -4.21
C ILE A 207 -2.07 2.59 -5.66
N GLY A 208 -0.82 2.37 -6.07
CA GLY A 208 -0.49 2.00 -7.45
C GLY A 208 0.95 1.61 -7.67
N CYS A 209 1.36 1.56 -8.94
CA CYS A 209 2.74 1.29 -9.39
C CYS A 209 3.03 1.72 -10.83
#